data_AF-A0A7H1J4G5-F1
#
_entry.id   AF-A0A7H1J4G5-F1
#
_cell.length_a   1.000
_cell.length_b   1.000
_cell.length_c   1.000
_cell.angle_alpha   90.00
_cell.angle_beta   90.00
_cell.angle_gamma   90.00
#
_symmetry.space_group_name_H-M   'P 1'
#
loop_
_entity.id
_entity.type
_entity.pdbx_description
1 polymer ?
#
loop_
_entity_poly.entity_id
_entity_poly.type
_entity_poly.pdbx_seq_one_letter_code
_entity_poly.pdbx_strand_id
1 'polypeptide(L)'
;MGELLEDGLGLMVLGMGFVFLFLVILIYATSYMSRLLNHLFPELPPVPSSSAMSKSSDKSVVDAQMAAVITAAVHQHRNNKKR
;
A
#
# COMPACT_ATOMS: atom_id res chain seq x y z
N MET A 1 -17.86 -15.00 44.12
CA MET A 1 -16.63 -15.28 43.34
C MET A 1 -16.85 -15.18 41.84
N GLY A 2 -17.99 -15.63 41.27
CA GLY A 2 -18.27 -15.45 39.83
C GLY A 2 -18.40 -13.97 39.39
N GLU A 3 -19.06 -13.16 40.21
CA GLU A 3 -19.36 -11.75 39.88
C GLU A 3 -18.11 -10.88 39.67
N LEU A 4 -17.07 -11.06 40.49
CA LEU A 4 -15.79 -10.34 40.33
C LEU A 4 -15.01 -10.76 39.09
N LEU A 5 -15.15 -12.02 38.66
CA LEU A 5 -14.55 -12.49 37.41
C LEU A 5 -15.31 -11.96 36.19
N GLU A 6 -16.64 -11.86 36.26
CA GLU A 6 -17.45 -11.24 35.21
C GLU A 6 -17.13 -9.75 35.05
N ASP A 7 -17.02 -9.01 36.15
CA ASP A 7 -16.59 -7.61 36.13
C ASP A 7 -15.15 -7.46 35.60
N GLY A 8 -14.24 -8.34 36.03
CA GLY A 8 -12.86 -8.36 35.52
C GLY A 8 -12.78 -8.64 34.03
N LEU A 9 -13.60 -9.56 33.52
CA LEU A 9 -13.71 -9.86 32.09
C LEU A 9 -14.29 -8.67 31.32
N GLY A 10 -15.31 -8.00 31.85
CA GLY A 10 -15.88 -6.79 31.26
C GLY A 10 -14.85 -5.67 31.13
N LEU A 11 -14.06 -5.43 32.18
CA LEU A 11 -12.98 -4.45 32.18
C LEU A 11 -11.86 -4.82 31.20
N MET A 12 -11.51 -6.11 31.09
CA MET A 12 -10.51 -6.58 30.13
C MET A 12 -10.95 -6.36 28.69
N VAL A 13 -12.21 -6.70 28.35
CA VAL A 13 -12.76 -6.47 27.00
C VAL A 13 -12.82 -4.99 26.68
N LEU A 14 -13.27 -4.16 27.62
CA LEU A 14 -13.34 -2.71 27.45
C LEU A 14 -11.95 -2.10 27.23
N GLY A 15 -10.97 -2.46 28.07
CA GLY A 15 -9.61 -1.97 27.97
C GLY A 15 -8.92 -2.43 26.68
N MET A 16 -9.04 -3.72 26.33
CA MET A 16 -8.45 -4.27 25.12
C MET A 16 -9.12 -3.71 23.85
N GLY A 17 -10.43 -3.48 23.89
CA GLY A 17 -11.18 -2.84 22.81
C GLY A 17 -10.77 -1.38 22.57
N PHE A 18 -10.58 -0.61 23.65
CA PHE A 18 -10.12 0.78 23.55
C PHE A 18 -8.70 0.87 22.96
N VAL A 19 -7.78 0.02 23.43
CA VAL A 19 -6.42 -0.06 22.88
C VAL A 19 -6.46 -0.47 21.41
N PHE A 20 -7.28 -1.46 21.04
CA PHE A 20 -7.44 -1.87 19.65
C PHE A 20 -7.93 -0.71 18.77
N LEU A 21 -8.97 0.01 19.21
CA LEU A 21 -9.49 1.16 18.48
C LEU A 21 -8.44 2.27 18.34
N PHE A 22 -7.69 2.55 19.41
CA PHE A 22 -6.61 3.53 19.39
C PHE A 22 -5.51 3.15 18.39
N LEU A 23 -5.08 1.89 18.38
CA LEU A 23 -4.10 1.40 17.41
C LEU A 23 -4.61 1.48 15.97
N VAL A 24 -5.88 1.12 15.73
CA VAL A 24 -6.50 1.26 14.40
C VAL A 24 -6.44 2.71 13.93
N ILE A 25 -6.78 3.66 14.79
CA ILE A 25 -6.70 5.10 14.49
C ILE A 25 -5.25 5.50 14.18
N LEU A 26 -4.26 5.05 14.96
CA LEU A 26 -2.85 5.35 14.72
C LEU A 26 -2.33 4.74 13.40
N ILE A 27 -2.77 3.53 13.06
CA ILE A 27 -2.44 2.89 11.78
C ILE A 27 -2.99 3.74 10.62
N TYR A 28 -4.24 4.18 10.71
CA TYR A 28 -4.83 5.04 9.68
C TYR A 28 -4.14 6.40 9.59
N ALA A 29 -3.81 7.03 10.73
CA ALA A 29 -3.08 8.28 10.76
C ALA A 29 -1.71 8.15 10.09
N THR A 30 -0.98 7.07 10.41
CA THR A 30 0.34 6.78 9.84
C THR A 30 0.24 6.43 8.34
N SER A 31 -0.80 5.69 7.94
CA SER A 31 -1.08 5.39 6.53
C SER A 31 -1.45 6.64 5.74
N TYR A 32 -2.23 7.55 6.33
CA TYR A 32 -2.56 8.84 5.75
C TYR A 32 -1.30 9.68 5.58
N MET A 33 -0.43 9.72 6.60
CA MET A 33 0.87 10.36 6.50
C MET A 33 1.71 9.72 5.38
N SER A 34 1.76 8.40 5.27
CA SER A 34 2.47 7.70 4.19
C SER A 34 1.93 8.04 2.80
N ARG A 35 0.60 8.09 2.62
CA ARG A 35 -0.02 8.52 1.36
C ARG A 35 0.22 9.98 1.05
N LEU A 36 0.13 10.83 2.06
CA LEU A 36 0.31 12.27 1.93
C LEU A 36 1.78 12.57 1.58
N LEU A 37 2.73 11.87 2.20
CA LEU A 37 4.15 11.94 1.84
C LEU A 37 4.39 11.45 0.42
N ASN A 38 3.88 10.28 0.01
CA ASN A 38 4.03 9.78 -1.36
C ASN A 38 3.37 10.69 -2.41
N HIS A 39 2.34 11.44 -2.05
CA HIS A 39 1.65 12.35 -2.96
C HIS A 39 2.29 13.75 -3.01
N LEU A 40 2.74 14.29 -1.88
CA LEU A 40 3.40 15.62 -1.80
C LEU A 40 4.87 15.56 -2.22
N PHE A 41 5.54 14.44 -1.94
CA PHE A 41 6.90 14.13 -2.36
C PHE A 41 6.87 12.74 -3.00
N PRO A 42 6.52 12.63 -4.30
CA PRO A 42 6.77 11.43 -5.06
C PRO A 42 8.29 11.18 -5.04
N GLU A 43 8.75 10.41 -4.06
CA GLU A 43 10.07 9.80 -4.12
C GLU A 43 10.10 9.02 -5.42
N LEU A 44 10.99 9.44 -6.32
CA LEU A 44 11.28 8.70 -7.54
C LEU A 44 11.48 7.24 -7.13
N PRO A 45 10.83 6.30 -7.84
CA PRO A 45 10.79 4.91 -7.43
C PRO A 45 12.20 4.41 -7.11
N PRO A 46 12.43 3.76 -5.95
CA PRO A 46 13.69 3.08 -5.73
C PRO A 46 13.83 2.06 -6.85
N VAL A 47 14.84 2.30 -7.70
CA VAL A 47 15.26 1.38 -8.75
C VAL A 47 15.30 -0.01 -8.12
N PRO A 48 14.53 -1.00 -8.61
CA PRO A 48 14.54 -2.33 -8.03
C PRO A 48 15.98 -2.85 -8.11
N SER A 49 16.64 -2.96 -6.96
CA SER A 49 17.82 -3.78 -6.81
C SER A 49 17.36 -5.22 -7.02
N SER A 50 17.44 -5.64 -8.28
CA SER A 50 17.21 -7.00 -8.73
C SER A 50 18.18 -7.91 -7.95
N SER A 51 17.69 -8.57 -6.91
CA SER A 51 18.30 -9.81 -6.45
C SER A 51 18.14 -10.81 -7.58
N ALA A 52 19.19 -10.95 -8.38
CA ALA A 52 19.29 -11.92 -9.44
C ALA A 52 19.14 -13.33 -8.85
N MET A 53 18.00 -13.98 -9.11
CA MET A 53 17.92 -15.42 -9.14
C MET A 53 17.19 -15.81 -10.42
N SER A 54 18.00 -16.15 -11.42
CA SER A 54 17.70 -16.91 -12.62
C SER A 54 16.28 -17.47 -12.75
N LYS A 55 15.49 -16.87 -13.64
CA LYS A 55 14.67 -17.64 -14.57
C LYS A 55 14.91 -17.08 -15.96
N SER A 56 15.74 -17.81 -16.68
CA SER A 56 16.08 -17.66 -18.08
C SER A 56 14.81 -17.44 -18.94
N SER A 57 14.95 -16.55 -19.92
CA SER A 57 14.06 -16.40 -21.09
C SER A 57 12.78 -15.57 -20.90
N ASP A 58 12.88 -14.27 -20.62
CA ASP A 58 11.76 -13.35 -20.94
C ASP A 58 12.14 -11.87 -21.09
N LYS A 59 13.42 -11.55 -21.33
CA LYS A 59 13.86 -10.16 -21.53
C LYS A 59 13.17 -9.49 -22.72
N SER A 60 12.89 -10.25 -23.78
CA SER A 60 12.13 -9.79 -24.95
C SER A 60 10.65 -9.55 -24.65
N VAL A 61 10.04 -10.35 -23.77
CA VAL A 61 8.64 -10.21 -23.37
C VAL A 61 8.45 -9.00 -22.46
N VAL A 62 9.39 -8.77 -21.54
CA VAL A 62 9.40 -7.54 -20.71
C VAL A 62 9.55 -6.29 -21.58
N ASP A 63 10.45 -6.31 -22.58
CA ASP A 63 10.67 -5.18 -23.49
C ASP A 63 9.45 -4.91 -24.39
N ALA A 64 8.84 -5.98 -24.92
CA ALA A 64 7.62 -5.89 -25.73
C ALA A 64 6.43 -5.37 -24.90
N GLN A 65 6.29 -5.82 -23.65
CA GLN A 65 5.26 -5.36 -22.73
C GLN A 65 5.46 -3.88 -22.37
N MET A 66 6.70 -3.46 -22.10
CA MET A 66 7.01 -2.05 -21.82
C MET A 66 6.74 -1.15 -23.03
N ALA A 67 7.16 -1.56 -24.23
CA ALA A 67 6.86 -0.83 -25.46
C ALA A 67 5.34 -0.70 -25.71
N ALA A 68 4.57 -1.76 -25.43
CA ALA A 68 3.11 -1.75 -25.54
C ALA A 68 2.45 -0.80 -24.53
N VAL A 69 2.90 -0.80 -23.27
CA VAL A 69 2.39 0.10 -22.21
C VAL A 69 2.70 1.55 -22.54
N ILE A 70 3.92 1.87 -23.00
CA ILE A 70 4.31 3.23 -23.40
C ILE A 70 3.47 3.69 -24.60
N THR A 71 3.27 2.83 -25.59
CA THR A 71 2.45 3.14 -26.77
C THR A 71 1.00 3.40 -26.38
N ALA A 72 0.42 2.57 -25.50
CA ALA A 72 -0.92 2.75 -24.98
C ALA A 72 -1.07 4.06 -24.19
N ALA A 73 -0.11 4.38 -23.33
CA ALA A 73 -0.09 5.62 -22.55
C ALA A 73 0.00 6.87 -23.45
N VAL A 74 0.87 6.85 -24.48
CA VAL A 74 1.01 7.95 -25.45
C VAL A 74 -0.27 8.12 -26.28
N HIS A 75 -0.88 7.00 -26.70
CA HIS A 75 -2.13 7.03 -27.46
C HIS A 75 -3.29 7.60 -26.63
N GLN A 76 -3.40 7.16 -25.36
CA GLN A 76 -4.39 7.68 -24.42
C GLN A 76 -4.19 9.17 -24.14
N HIS A 77 -2.94 9.61 -23.95
CA HIS A 77 -2.63 11.03 -23.74
C HIS A 77 -2.98 11.89 -24.96
N ARG A 78 -2.67 11.44 -26.17
CA ARG A 78 -3.04 12.16 -27.41
C ARG A 78 -4.55 12.22 -27.61
N ASN A 79 -5.27 11.16 -27.28
CA ASN A 79 -6.73 11.14 -27.41
C ASN A 79 -7.41 12.05 -26.40
N ASN A 80 -6.89 12.13 -25.17
CA ASN A 80 -7.37 13.07 -24.14
C ASN A 80 -6.99 14.52 -24.45
N LYS A 81 -5.91 14.79 -25.18
CA LYS A 81 -5.51 16.16 -25.58
C LYS A 81 -6.34 16.72 -26.75
N LYS A 82 -7.07 15.86 -27.47
CA LYS A 82 -7.96 16.23 -28.59
C LYS A 82 -9.45 16.28 -28.21
N ARG A 83 -9.78 16.12 -26.92
CA ARG A 83 -11.11 16.34 -26.35
C ARG A 83 -11.10 17.61 -25.52
#